data_AF-A0A497P6Z5-F1
#
_entry.id   AF-A0A497P6Z5-F1
#
_cell.length_a   1.000
_cell.length_b   1.000
_cell.length_c   1.000
_cell.angle_alpha   90.00
_cell.angle_beta   90.00
_cell.angle_gamma   90.00
#
_symmetry.space_group_name_H-M   'P 1'
#
loop_
_entity.id
_entity.type
_entity.pdbx_description
1 polymer ?
#
loop_
_entity_poly.entity_id
_entity_poly.type
_entity_poly.pdbx_seq_one_letter_code
_entity_poly.pdbx_strand_id
1 'polypeptide(L)'
;MTVDTLYKDLRKIQLMEEKTKLLTKINRGFYSDISALQWETVEIPNEEVQNFKMIATQIYLLREKKIILAALSKIRGGKPDLKNILDEEKNLFDSALDMLMKSRKSSIIDIKKSLAKKP
;
A
#
# COMPACT_ATOMS: atom_id res chain seq x y z
N MET A 1 9.33 2.71 -24.02
CA MET A 1 7.94 2.48 -23.57
C MET A 1 7.07 3.55 -24.22
N THR A 2 5.96 3.20 -24.87
CA THR A 2 5.04 4.20 -25.44
C THR A 2 4.01 4.63 -24.40
N VAL A 3 3.44 5.83 -24.58
CA VAL A 3 2.40 6.41 -23.71
C VAL A 3 1.18 5.47 -23.58
N ASP A 4 0.73 4.92 -24.71
CA ASP A 4 -0.38 3.97 -24.75
C ASP A 4 -0.07 2.66 -23.99
N THR A 5 1.18 2.16 -24.09
CA THR A 5 1.59 0.97 -23.34
C THR A 5 1.61 1.23 -21.84
N LEU A 6 2.16 2.38 -21.43
CA LEU A 6 2.18 2.80 -20.03
C LEU A 6 0.76 2.92 -19.47
N TYR A 7 -0.17 3.54 -20.21
CA TYR A 7 -1.57 3.67 -19.78
C TYR A 7 -2.22 2.31 -19.54
N LYS A 8 -2.07 1.40 -20.52
CA LYS A 8 -2.62 0.04 -20.45
C LYS A 8 -2.06 -0.73 -19.26
N ASP A 9 -0.76 -0.59 -18.99
CA ASP A 9 -0.12 -1.24 -17.85
C ASP A 9 -0.63 -0.68 -16.52
N LEU A 10 -0.72 0.65 -16.38
CA LEU A 10 -1.28 1.28 -15.18
C LEU A 10 -2.72 0.84 -14.93
N ARG A 11 -3.59 0.85 -15.95
CA ARG A 11 -4.98 0.39 -15.82
C ARG A 11 -5.07 -1.09 -15.47
N LYS A 12 -4.21 -1.92 -16.05
CA LYS A 12 -4.14 -3.35 -15.71
C LYS A 12 -3.76 -3.55 -14.24
N ILE A 13 -2.75 -2.84 -13.75
CA ILE A 13 -2.33 -2.90 -12.35
C ILE A 13 -3.47 -2.44 -11.43
N GLN A 14 -4.12 -1.32 -11.74
CA GLN A 14 -5.26 -0.81 -10.99
C GLN A 14 -6.38 -1.86 -10.87
N LEU A 15 -6.81 -2.43 -11.99
CA LEU A 15 -7.87 -3.45 -12.01
C LEU A 15 -7.51 -4.68 -11.20
N MET A 16 -6.25 -5.11 -11.26
CA MET A 16 -5.77 -6.23 -10.46
C MET A 16 -5.76 -5.89 -8.96
N GLU A 17 -5.44 -4.65 -8.59
CA GLU A 17 -5.51 -4.21 -7.21
C GLU A 17 -6.94 -4.09 -6.67
N GLU A 18 -7.89 -3.69 -7.49
CA GLU A 18 -9.31 -3.63 -7.09
C GLU A 18 -9.92 -5.02 -6.89
N LYS A 19 -9.58 -5.97 -7.77
CA LYS A 19 -10.21 -7.30 -7.80
C LYS A 19 -9.67 -8.26 -6.75
N THR A 20 -8.43 -8.07 -6.30
CA THR A 20 -7.74 -9.03 -5.44
C THR A 20 -7.58 -8.51 -4.02
N LYS A 21 -7.64 -9.40 -3.04
CA LYS A 21 -7.32 -9.06 -1.64
C LYS A 21 -5.82 -8.98 -1.37
N LEU A 22 -5.01 -9.62 -2.23
CA LEU A 22 -3.57 -9.67 -2.12
C LEU A 22 -2.94 -8.54 -2.92
N LEU A 23 -1.70 -8.18 -2.58
CA LEU A 23 -0.92 -7.24 -3.38
C LEU A 23 -0.60 -7.89 -4.73
N THR A 24 -0.91 -7.21 -5.82
CA THR A 24 -0.50 -7.59 -7.17
C THR A 24 1.01 -7.45 -7.32
N LYS A 25 1.63 -8.37 -8.06
CA LYS A 25 3.04 -8.28 -8.41
C LYS A 25 3.25 -7.14 -9.41
N ILE A 26 4.02 -6.12 -8.99
CA ILE A 26 4.40 -4.97 -9.82
C ILE A 26 5.93 -4.84 -9.87
N ASN A 27 6.45 -3.94 -10.71
CA ASN A 27 7.88 -3.65 -10.78
C ASN A 27 8.38 -3.10 -9.43
N ARG A 28 9.60 -3.48 -9.01
CA ARG A 28 10.23 -2.95 -7.80
C ARG A 28 10.47 -1.45 -7.87
N GLY A 29 10.81 -0.93 -9.05
CA GLY A 29 10.99 0.49 -9.30
C GLY A 29 9.69 1.21 -9.65
N PHE A 30 8.51 0.64 -9.42
CA PHE A 30 7.26 1.21 -9.95
C PHE A 30 7.05 2.69 -9.60
N TYR A 31 7.24 3.08 -8.34
CA TYR A 31 7.03 4.47 -7.92
C TYR A 31 8.13 5.41 -8.42
N SER A 32 9.38 4.95 -8.45
CA SER A 32 10.51 5.73 -8.98
C SER A 32 10.44 5.87 -10.50
N ASP A 33 10.02 4.83 -11.22
CA ASP A 33 9.78 4.85 -12.66
C ASP A 33 8.72 5.90 -13.01
N ILE A 34 7.60 5.94 -12.27
CA ILE A 34 6.52 6.91 -12.50
C ILE A 34 6.94 8.33 -12.16
N SER A 35 7.71 8.53 -11.10
CA SER A 35 8.18 9.87 -10.71
C SER A 35 9.30 10.39 -11.60
N ALA A 36 10.14 9.50 -12.13
CA ALA A 36 11.24 9.83 -13.05
C ALA A 36 10.78 10.07 -14.49
N LEU A 37 9.54 9.74 -14.84
CA LEU A 37 8.97 10.12 -16.13
C LEU A 37 9.02 11.64 -16.27
N GLN A 38 9.83 12.11 -17.21
CA GLN A 38 9.92 13.52 -17.57
C GLN A 38 8.68 13.91 -18.38
N TRP A 39 7.55 14.04 -17.67
CA TRP A 39 6.26 14.35 -18.26
C TRP A 39 6.25 15.62 -19.12
N GLU A 40 7.19 16.54 -18.87
CA GLU A 40 7.34 17.81 -19.57
C GLU A 40 8.18 17.71 -20.86
N THR A 41 8.98 16.66 -21.05
CA THR A 41 9.85 16.49 -22.23
C THR A 41 9.24 15.58 -23.29
N VAL A 42 8.15 14.88 -22.97
CA VAL A 42 7.39 14.09 -23.92
C VAL A 42 6.24 14.96 -24.42
N GLU A 43 5.96 14.97 -25.72
CA GLU A 43 4.80 15.65 -26.32
C GLU A 43 3.48 14.96 -25.92
N ILE A 44 3.23 14.83 -24.61
CA ILE A 44 2.03 14.28 -24.01
C ILE A 44 1.16 15.46 -23.60
N PRO A 45 -0.12 15.49 -23.99
CA PRO A 45 -1.06 16.47 -23.46
C PRO A 45 -1.07 16.47 -21.93
N ASN A 46 -1.04 17.65 -21.32
CA ASN A 46 -1.05 17.79 -19.85
C ASN A 46 -2.19 17.00 -19.18
N GLU A 47 -3.35 16.89 -19.83
CA GLU A 47 -4.48 16.11 -19.32
C GLU A 47 -4.15 14.61 -19.20
N GLU A 48 -3.43 14.03 -20.15
CA GLU A 48 -2.99 12.63 -20.08
C GLU A 48 -1.98 12.41 -18.96
N VAL A 49 -1.06 13.36 -18.76
CA VAL A 49 -0.11 13.34 -17.64
C VAL A 49 -0.86 13.31 -16.30
N GLN A 50 -1.88 14.16 -16.14
CA GLN A 50 -2.70 14.18 -14.93
C GLN A 50 -3.46 12.86 -14.74
N ASN A 51 -3.98 12.29 -15.83
CA ASN A 51 -4.63 10.98 -15.78
C ASN A 51 -3.68 9.86 -15.31
N PHE A 52 -2.44 9.82 -15.79
CA PHE A 52 -1.46 8.82 -15.32
C PHE A 52 -1.12 9.00 -13.85
N LYS A 53 -0.87 10.24 -13.40
CA LYS A 53 -0.62 10.56 -11.99
C LYS A 53 -1.79 10.15 -11.10
N MET A 54 -3.02 10.39 -11.55
CA MET A 54 -4.23 9.98 -10.85
C MET A 54 -4.30 8.45 -10.71
N ILE A 55 -4.07 7.70 -11.79
CA ILE A 55 -4.11 6.22 -11.73
C ILE A 55 -3.00 5.67 -10.83
N ALA A 56 -1.79 6.21 -10.93
CA ALA A 56 -0.66 5.82 -10.07
C ALA A 56 -0.99 6.06 -8.58
N THR A 57 -1.60 7.21 -8.27
CA THR A 57 -2.06 7.54 -6.92
C THR A 57 -3.13 6.56 -6.44
N GLN A 58 -4.10 6.22 -7.29
CA GLN A 58 -5.14 5.24 -6.96
C GLN A 58 -4.56 3.85 -6.67
N ILE A 59 -3.57 3.41 -7.46
CA ILE A 59 -2.85 2.15 -7.22
C ILE A 59 -2.17 2.19 -5.84
N TYR A 60 -1.46 3.27 -5.52
CA TYR A 60 -0.83 3.43 -4.20
C TYR A 60 -1.85 3.32 -3.08
N LEU A 61 -2.98 4.04 -3.14
CA LEU A 61 -4.00 4.03 -2.09
C LEU A 61 -4.64 2.65 -1.90
N LEU A 62 -4.87 1.90 -2.99
CA LEU A 62 -5.38 0.53 -2.91
C LEU A 62 -4.38 -0.40 -2.20
N ARG A 63 -3.09 -0.26 -2.52
CA ARG A 63 -2.00 -1.03 -1.92
C ARG A 63 -1.81 -0.67 -0.46
N GLU A 64 -1.81 0.61 -0.12
CA GLU A 64 -1.74 1.14 1.25
C GLU A 64 -2.82 0.51 2.14
N LYS A 65 -4.07 0.52 1.68
CA LYS A 65 -5.17 -0.12 2.40
C LYS A 65 -4.90 -1.61 2.67
N LYS A 66 -4.41 -2.36 1.67
CA LYS A 66 -4.08 -3.79 1.84
C LYS A 66 -2.94 -4.00 2.84
N ILE A 67 -1.93 -3.14 2.81
CA ILE A 67 -0.78 -3.19 3.74
C ILE A 67 -1.23 -2.96 5.18
N ILE A 68 -2.07 -1.94 5.42
CA ILE A 68 -2.63 -1.66 6.75
C ILE A 68 -3.46 -2.85 7.25
N LEU A 69 -4.30 -3.43 6.39
CA LEU A 69 -5.09 -4.62 6.74
C LEU A 69 -4.22 -5.84 7.03
N ALA A 70 -3.10 -6.01 6.31
CA ALA A 70 -2.13 -7.06 6.57
C ALA A 70 -1.48 -6.88 7.95
N ALA A 71 -1.07 -5.66 8.32
CA ALA A 71 -0.52 -5.37 9.64
C ALA A 71 -1.54 -5.68 10.76
N LEU A 72 -2.80 -5.31 10.55
CA LEU A 72 -3.90 -5.64 11.46
C LEU A 72 -4.15 -7.15 11.57
N SER A 73 -4.06 -7.89 10.47
CA SER A 73 -4.15 -9.36 10.47
C SER A 73 -3.01 -9.98 11.28
N LYS A 74 -1.77 -9.51 11.05
CA LYS A 74 -0.57 -9.99 11.75
C LYS A 74 -0.66 -9.82 13.26
N ILE A 75 -1.05 -8.63 13.74
CA ILE A 75 -1.18 -8.40 15.19
C ILE A 75 -2.27 -9.29 15.81
N ARG A 76 -3.32 -9.65 15.06
CA ARG A 76 -4.38 -10.57 15.50
C ARG A 76 -3.98 -12.05 15.46
N GLY A 77 -2.73 -12.37 15.12
CA GLY A 77 -2.22 -13.74 15.02
C GLY A 77 -2.34 -14.36 13.62
N GLY A 78 -2.77 -13.58 12.63
CA GLY A 78 -2.80 -14.00 11.23
C GLY A 78 -1.41 -14.10 10.60
N LYS A 79 -1.37 -14.72 9.41
CA LYS A 79 -0.17 -14.85 8.58
C LYS A 79 -0.45 -14.18 7.22
N PRO A 80 -0.43 -12.84 7.14
CA PRO A 80 -0.66 -12.15 5.86
C PRO A 80 0.42 -12.52 4.84
N ASP A 81 0.02 -12.63 3.56
CA ASP A 81 0.97 -12.80 2.45
C ASP A 81 1.52 -11.43 2.04
N LEU A 82 2.83 -11.26 2.18
CA LEU A 82 3.56 -10.03 1.87
C LEU A 82 4.50 -10.20 0.67
N LYS A 83 4.36 -11.28 -0.11
CA LYS A 83 5.29 -11.63 -1.20
C LYS A 83 5.50 -10.52 -2.22
N ASN A 84 4.45 -9.73 -2.50
CA ASN A 84 4.46 -8.68 -3.51
C ASN A 84 4.50 -7.26 -2.90
N ILE A 85 4.92 -7.13 -1.64
CA ILE A 85 5.22 -5.83 -1.05
C ILE A 85 6.50 -5.27 -1.67
N LEU A 86 6.54 -3.97 -1.92
CA LEU A 86 7.75 -3.27 -2.32
C LEU A 86 8.59 -2.87 -1.11
N ASP A 87 9.88 -2.62 -1.31
CA ASP A 87 10.78 -2.24 -0.22
C ASP A 87 10.34 -0.92 0.44
N GLU A 88 9.91 0.05 -0.37
CA GLU A 88 9.37 1.33 0.10
C GLU A 88 8.07 1.16 0.90
N GLU A 89 7.24 0.17 0.52
CA GLU A 89 5.97 -0.17 1.18
C GLU A 89 6.16 -0.95 2.48
N LYS A 90 7.30 -1.64 2.62
CA LYS A 90 7.61 -2.42 3.82
C LYS A 90 7.77 -1.52 5.05
N ASN A 91 8.32 -0.32 4.87
CA ASN A 91 8.41 0.67 5.95
C ASN A 91 7.02 1.06 6.49
N LEU A 92 6.01 1.19 5.61
CA LEU A 92 4.63 1.43 6.01
C LEU A 92 4.07 0.25 6.80
N PHE A 93 4.28 -0.98 6.33
CA PHE A 93 3.84 -2.19 7.04
C PHE A 93 4.43 -2.28 8.45
N ASP A 94 5.75 -2.14 8.56
CA ASP A 94 6.48 -2.29 9.83
C ASP A 94 6.09 -1.17 10.82
N SER A 95 5.95 0.07 10.33
CA SER A 95 5.51 1.21 11.15
C SER A 95 4.07 1.03 11.64
N ALA A 96 3.15 0.62 10.75
CA ALA A 96 1.76 0.36 11.13
C ALA A 96 1.66 -0.77 12.15
N LEU A 97 2.44 -1.85 11.98
CA LEU A 97 2.47 -2.96 12.91
C LEU A 97 2.98 -2.53 14.29
N ASP A 98 4.08 -1.77 14.36
CA ASP A 98 4.62 -1.26 15.62
C ASP A 98 3.62 -0.34 16.35
N MET A 99 2.97 0.57 15.63
CA MET A 99 1.92 1.43 16.20
C MET A 99 0.76 0.60 16.77
N LEU A 100 0.28 -0.38 16.03
CA LEU A 100 -0.78 -1.29 16.48
C LEU A 100 -0.34 -2.09 17.72
N MET A 101 0.92 -2.55 17.76
CA MET A 101 1.47 -3.30 18.90
C MET A 101 1.57 -2.43 20.15
N LYS A 102 2.03 -1.19 20.02
CA LYS A 102 2.10 -0.22 21.12
C LYS A 102 0.71 0.07 21.69
N SER A 103 -0.25 0.39 20.81
CA SER A 103 -1.64 0.65 21.20
C SER A 103 -2.29 -0.56 21.87
N ARG A 104 -2.08 -1.77 21.34
CA ARG A 104 -2.63 -2.99 21.94
C ARG A 104 -2.05 -3.26 23.33
N LYS A 105 -0.74 -3.06 23.52
CA LYS A 105 -0.10 -3.25 24.83
C LYS A 105 -0.69 -2.31 25.88
N SER A 106 -0.83 -1.02 25.60
CA SER A 106 -1.42 -0.07 26.55
C SER A 106 -2.85 -0.47 26.91
N SER A 107 -3.72 -0.71 25.92
CA SER A 107 -5.13 -1.04 26.18
C SER A 107 -5.34 -2.38 26.90
N ILE A 108 -4.55 -3.42 26.58
CA ILE A 108 -4.68 -4.72 27.27
C ILE A 108 -4.12 -4.65 28.69
N ILE A 109 -3.04 -3.91 28.93
CA ILE A 109 -2.52 -3.70 30.28
C ILE A 109 -3.59 -3.03 31.16
N ASP A 110 -4.31 -2.05 30.62
CA ASP A 110 -5.38 -1.36 31.34
C ASP A 110 -6.57 -2.29 31.67
N ILE A 111 -6.96 -3.18 30.74
CA ILE A 111 -7.98 -4.21 30.98
C ILE A 111 -7.53 -5.20 32.07
N LYS A 112 -6.28 -5.68 32.04
CA LYS A 112 -5.78 -6.61 33.05
C LYS A 112 -5.71 -5.98 34.44
N LYS A 113 -5.31 -4.71 34.53
CA LYS A 113 -5.28 -3.96 35.79
C LYS A 113 -6.68 -3.71 36.37
N SER A 114 -7.69 -3.48 35.54
CA SER A 114 -9.07 -3.29 36.01
C SER A 114 -9.70 -4.61 36.49
N LEU A 115 -9.38 -5.74 35.87
CA LEU A 115 -9.82 -7.06 36.30
C LEU A 115 -9.16 -7.52 37.62
N ALA A 116 -7.89 -7.19 37.84
CA ALA A 116 -7.15 -7.53 39.06
C ALA A 116 -7.55 -6.69 40.30
N LYS A 117 -8.33 -5.61 40.11
CA LYS A 117 -8.79 -4.72 41.19
C LYS A 117 -10.23 -4.98 41.65
N LYS A 118 -10.92 -5.99 41.10
CA LYS A 118 -12.23 -6.38 41.63
C LYS A 118 -12.05 -7.13 42.97
N PRO A 119 -12.71 -6.68 44.06
CA PRO A 119 -12.63 -7.30 45.38
C PRO A 119 -13.27 -8.70 45.41
#